data_AF-A0A8B9GLA9-F1
#
_entry.id   AF-A0A8B9GLA9-F1
#
_cell.length_a   1.000
_cell.length_b   1.000
_cell.length_c   1.000
_cell.angle_alpha   90.00
_cell.angle_beta   90.00
_cell.angle_gamma   90.00
#
_symmetry.space_group_name_H-M   'P 1'
#
loop_
_entity.id
_entity.type
_entity.pdbx_description
1 polymer ?
#
loop_
_entity_poly.entity_id
_entity_poly.type
_entity_poly.pdbx_seq_one_letter_code
_entity_poly.pdbx_strand_id
1 'polypeptide(L)'
;MRPKTPEPVEGREHVQVQTELYLEEISDRIIEVDVECQTDAFLDRPPSPFFIPAKTGKDVATQLAGELFDFDIEVKPILEVLIGKTVEQALLEVMEEEELAQLWAHQRAYAELRNAELAEVQRLEEQDRRYREEKERRRRQHMQMLKKQKETAEKIAAQAFAKHYLADLIPSVFNNLREGGFFYDPIERDIETEFLPWLMTEVEEELQGKVLARIMLDSLIRTVVENRLEVFSRKPPSDQPQPPEEPQPPEEPQPPEEAKPTYAEPQMVGETDATDQAVTEKEETDQPVTVQQSSQRMSFQLELE
;
A
#
# COMPACT_ATOMS: atom_id res chain seq x y z
N MET A 1 -51.87 -63.47 -12.69
CA MET A 1 -52.01 -64.93 -12.91
C MET A 1 -53.45 -65.31 -12.61
N ARG A 2 -54.24 -65.83 -13.56
CA ARG A 2 -55.56 -66.42 -13.26
C ARG A 2 -55.35 -67.88 -12.82
N PRO A 3 -56.02 -68.38 -11.76
CA PRO A 3 -55.92 -69.79 -11.40
C PRO A 3 -56.52 -70.64 -12.52
N LYS A 4 -55.85 -71.74 -12.88
CA LYS A 4 -56.30 -72.68 -13.91
C LYS A 4 -57.35 -73.60 -13.28
N THR A 5 -58.50 -73.79 -13.92
CA THR A 5 -59.50 -74.78 -13.49
C THR A 5 -58.86 -76.18 -13.49
N PRO A 6 -59.09 -77.02 -12.46
CA PRO A 6 -58.54 -78.37 -12.41
C PRO A 6 -59.05 -79.26 -13.57
N GLU A 7 -58.36 -80.37 -13.80
CA GLU A 7 -58.68 -81.32 -14.87
C GLU A 7 -59.89 -82.22 -14.53
N PRO A 8 -60.61 -82.76 -15.53
CA PRO A 8 -61.75 -83.65 -15.30
C PRO A 8 -61.35 -84.97 -14.64
N VAL A 9 -62.26 -85.55 -13.84
CA VAL A 9 -62.10 -86.89 -13.27
C VAL A 9 -62.36 -87.95 -14.34
N GLU A 10 -61.58 -89.04 -14.34
CA GLU A 10 -61.69 -90.12 -15.33
C GLU A 10 -63.14 -90.61 -15.55
N GLY A 11 -63.52 -90.74 -16.82
CA GLY A 11 -64.88 -91.11 -17.22
C GLY A 11 -65.89 -89.94 -17.27
N ARG A 12 -65.46 -88.69 -17.07
CA ARG A 12 -66.29 -87.48 -17.26
C ARG A 12 -65.55 -86.40 -18.03
N GLU A 13 -66.27 -85.66 -18.85
CA GLU A 13 -65.75 -84.48 -19.57
C GLU A 13 -66.32 -83.19 -18.98
N HIS A 14 -65.53 -82.11 -19.00
CA HIS A 14 -66.00 -80.79 -18.58
C HIS A 14 -66.79 -80.12 -19.71
N VAL A 15 -68.11 -80.01 -19.51
CA VAL A 15 -68.99 -79.19 -20.36
C VAL A 15 -68.88 -77.74 -19.91
N GLN A 16 -68.61 -76.82 -20.84
CA GLN A 16 -68.71 -75.39 -20.59
C GLN A 16 -70.19 -75.00 -20.54
N VAL A 17 -70.66 -74.60 -19.36
CA VAL A 17 -72.00 -74.04 -19.15
C VAL A 17 -71.88 -72.51 -19.18
N GLN A 18 -72.82 -71.84 -19.84
CA GLN A 18 -72.80 -70.40 -19.99
C GLN A 18 -73.20 -69.71 -18.66
N THR A 19 -72.19 -69.33 -17.88
CA THR A 19 -72.34 -68.64 -16.58
C THR A 19 -72.29 -67.11 -16.70
N GLU A 20 -72.25 -66.58 -17.91
CA GLU A 20 -72.32 -65.15 -18.19
C GLU A 20 -73.77 -64.67 -18.19
N LEU A 21 -74.01 -63.40 -17.83
CA LEU A 21 -75.36 -62.83 -17.73
C LEU A 21 -75.98 -62.67 -19.12
N TYR A 22 -76.75 -63.68 -19.56
CA TYR A 22 -77.48 -63.67 -20.82
C TYR A 22 -78.95 -63.32 -20.59
N LEU A 23 -79.47 -62.38 -21.38
CA LEU A 23 -80.89 -61.98 -21.39
C LEU A 23 -81.52 -62.51 -22.68
N GLU A 24 -82.48 -63.43 -22.54
CA GLU A 24 -83.26 -63.97 -23.65
C GLU A 24 -84.62 -63.25 -23.73
N GLU A 25 -84.89 -62.60 -24.86
CA GLU A 25 -86.15 -61.88 -25.09
C GLU A 25 -87.22 -62.85 -25.62
N ILE A 26 -88.14 -63.26 -24.73
CA ILE A 26 -89.23 -64.19 -25.07
C ILE A 26 -90.23 -63.46 -25.97
N SER A 27 -90.10 -63.68 -27.28
CA SER A 27 -90.86 -62.97 -28.32
C SER A 27 -92.27 -63.56 -28.60
N ASP A 28 -92.67 -64.60 -27.87
CA ASP A 28 -93.91 -65.34 -28.16
C ASP A 28 -95.14 -64.60 -27.62
N ARG A 29 -95.99 -64.09 -28.53
CA ARG A 29 -97.24 -63.43 -28.17
C ARG A 29 -98.33 -64.47 -27.98
N ILE A 30 -98.78 -64.59 -26.73
CA ILE A 30 -99.92 -65.44 -26.36
C ILE A 30 -101.14 -65.07 -27.22
N ILE A 31 -101.77 -66.09 -27.83
CA ILE A 31 -102.99 -65.90 -28.61
C ILE A 31 -104.15 -65.64 -27.65
N GLU A 32 -104.61 -64.40 -27.59
CA GLU A 32 -105.80 -64.01 -26.84
C GLU A 32 -107.05 -64.56 -27.56
N VAL A 33 -107.82 -65.38 -26.85
CA VAL A 33 -109.10 -65.94 -27.31
C VAL A 33 -110.20 -65.28 -26.50
N ASP A 34 -110.94 -64.35 -27.11
CA ASP A 34 -112.13 -63.76 -26.48
C ASP A 34 -113.21 -64.82 -26.30
N VAL A 35 -113.59 -65.05 -25.05
CA VAL A 35 -114.71 -65.91 -24.65
C VAL A 35 -115.75 -65.04 -23.96
N GLU A 36 -116.80 -64.67 -24.71
CA GLU A 36 -117.91 -63.90 -24.17
C GLU A 36 -118.79 -64.77 -23.26
N CYS A 37 -118.70 -64.55 -21.95
CA CYS A 37 -119.63 -65.12 -20.97
C CYS A 37 -120.72 -64.10 -20.63
N GLN A 38 -121.99 -64.49 -20.82
CA GLN A 38 -123.14 -63.68 -20.43
C GLN A 38 -123.17 -63.49 -18.90
N THR A 39 -122.79 -62.30 -18.43
CA THR A 39 -122.78 -61.93 -17.01
C THR A 39 -124.13 -61.36 -16.59
N ASP A 40 -124.68 -61.88 -15.49
CA ASP A 40 -125.82 -61.30 -14.80
C ASP A 40 -125.41 -59.99 -14.08
N ALA A 41 -126.38 -59.15 -13.73
CA ALA A 41 -126.11 -57.81 -13.21
C ALA A 41 -125.37 -57.86 -11.86
N PHE A 42 -124.15 -57.31 -11.81
CA PHE A 42 -123.35 -57.20 -10.60
C PHE A 42 -124.05 -56.34 -9.54
N LEU A 43 -124.52 -56.97 -8.46
CA LEU A 43 -124.85 -56.31 -7.21
C LEU A 43 -123.62 -56.35 -6.30
N ASP A 44 -123.26 -55.21 -5.70
CA ASP A 44 -122.09 -55.12 -4.81
C ASP A 44 -122.22 -56.07 -3.62
N ARG A 45 -121.35 -57.09 -3.61
CA ARG A 45 -121.22 -58.01 -2.50
C ARG A 45 -120.61 -57.26 -1.31
N PRO A 46 -121.23 -57.26 -0.10
CA PRO A 46 -120.63 -56.65 1.07
C PRO A 46 -119.26 -57.30 1.35
N PRO A 47 -118.27 -56.52 1.82
CA PRO A 47 -116.91 -57.02 2.03
C PRO A 47 -116.96 -58.23 2.96
N SER A 48 -116.38 -59.35 2.52
CA SER A 48 -116.39 -60.58 3.30
C SER A 48 -115.67 -60.36 4.64
N PRO A 49 -116.29 -60.77 5.76
CA PRO A 49 -115.72 -60.53 7.08
C PRO A 49 -114.36 -61.21 7.22
N PHE A 50 -113.39 -60.52 7.83
CA PHE A 50 -112.07 -61.07 8.08
C PHE A 50 -112.17 -62.33 8.95
N PHE A 51 -111.61 -63.44 8.47
CA PHE A 51 -111.52 -64.67 9.25
C PHE A 51 -110.45 -64.50 10.32
N ILE A 52 -110.89 -64.33 11.57
CA ILE A 52 -110.02 -64.37 12.76
C ILE A 52 -110.17 -65.78 13.36
N PRO A 53 -109.14 -66.64 13.33
CA PRO A 53 -109.20 -67.96 13.93
C PRO A 53 -109.49 -67.87 15.43
N ALA A 54 -110.38 -68.73 15.95
CA ALA A 54 -110.58 -68.84 17.39
C ALA A 54 -109.30 -69.35 18.07
N LYS A 55 -108.83 -68.64 19.09
CA LYS A 55 -107.59 -68.97 19.80
C LYS A 55 -107.70 -70.34 20.48
N THR A 56 -106.97 -71.32 19.94
CA THR A 56 -106.98 -72.72 20.40
C THR A 56 -105.71 -73.04 21.17
N GLY A 57 -105.81 -72.97 22.50
CA GLY A 57 -104.73 -73.24 23.44
C GLY A 57 -105.05 -72.65 24.81
N LYS A 58 -104.39 -73.16 25.87
CA LYS A 58 -104.38 -72.47 27.17
C LYS A 58 -103.15 -71.57 27.23
N ASP A 59 -103.36 -70.29 27.46
CA ASP A 59 -102.26 -69.36 27.71
C ASP A 59 -101.59 -69.72 29.05
N VAL A 60 -100.30 -70.03 29.00
CA VAL A 60 -99.46 -70.26 30.18
C VAL A 60 -98.27 -69.32 30.11
N ALA A 61 -98.28 -68.29 30.95
CA ALA A 61 -97.10 -67.46 31.19
C ALA A 61 -96.28 -68.11 32.31
N THR A 62 -95.07 -68.58 31.98
CA THR A 62 -94.11 -69.09 32.98
C THR A 62 -93.08 -67.99 33.23
N GLN A 63 -93.19 -67.30 34.37
CA GLN A 63 -92.15 -66.40 34.84
C GLN A 63 -91.15 -67.19 35.69
N LEU A 64 -89.85 -67.02 35.40
CA LEU A 64 -88.79 -67.62 36.20
C LEU A 64 -88.72 -66.91 37.57
N ALA A 65 -88.82 -67.67 38.65
CA ALA A 65 -88.79 -67.17 40.02
C ALA A 65 -87.35 -67.08 40.55
N GLY A 66 -86.57 -66.15 39.99
CA GLY A 66 -85.19 -65.91 40.40
C GLY A 66 -84.43 -65.01 39.42
N GLU A 67 -83.35 -64.41 39.91
CA GLU A 67 -82.43 -63.63 39.08
C GLU A 67 -81.43 -64.59 38.41
N LEU A 68 -81.35 -64.56 37.07
CA LEU A 68 -80.48 -65.43 36.27
C LEU A 68 -79.05 -64.86 36.08
N PHE A 69 -78.74 -63.76 36.77
CA PHE A 69 -77.49 -63.03 36.62
C PHE A 69 -76.38 -63.65 37.47
N ASP A 70 -75.34 -64.16 36.82
CA ASP A 70 -74.09 -64.57 37.47
C ASP A 70 -73.05 -63.44 37.34
N PHE A 71 -72.87 -62.68 38.43
CA PHE A 71 -71.94 -61.56 38.47
C PHE A 71 -70.52 -61.98 38.11
N ASP A 72 -70.06 -63.17 38.53
CA ASP A 72 -68.69 -63.64 38.29
C ASP A 72 -68.45 -64.00 36.81
N ILE A 73 -69.51 -64.22 36.03
CA ILE A 73 -69.42 -64.40 34.56
C ILE A 73 -69.50 -63.04 33.86
N GLU A 74 -70.52 -62.25 34.18
CA GLU A 74 -70.85 -61.02 33.45
C GLU A 74 -69.88 -59.86 33.73
N VAL A 75 -69.19 -59.84 34.88
CA VAL A 75 -68.18 -58.81 35.20
C VAL A 75 -66.87 -58.99 34.41
N LYS A 76 -66.55 -60.22 33.97
CA LYS A 76 -65.27 -60.55 33.30
C LYS A 76 -64.98 -59.67 32.07
N PRO A 77 -65.86 -59.54 31.07
CA PRO A 77 -65.58 -58.70 29.89
C PRO A 77 -65.44 -57.21 30.25
N ILE A 78 -66.15 -56.73 31.28
CA ILE A 78 -66.04 -55.34 31.76
C ILE A 78 -64.65 -55.13 32.40
N LEU A 79 -64.24 -56.06 33.26
CA LEU A 79 -62.94 -56.02 33.93
C LEU A 79 -61.78 -56.13 32.92
N GLU A 80 -61.88 -57.03 31.95
CA GLU A 80 -60.88 -57.24 30.89
C GLU A 80 -60.67 -55.95 30.06
N VAL A 81 -61.75 -55.29 29.63
CA VAL A 81 -61.66 -54.02 28.89
C VAL A 81 -61.13 -52.89 29.77
N LEU A 82 -61.49 -52.83 31.05
CA LEU A 82 -60.98 -51.81 31.98
C LEU A 82 -59.48 -51.99 32.26
N ILE A 83 -59.04 -53.20 32.58
CA ILE A 83 -57.62 -53.49 32.84
C ILE A 83 -56.80 -53.33 31.55
N GLY A 84 -57.29 -53.84 30.42
CA GLY A 84 -56.62 -53.68 29.12
C GLY A 84 -56.38 -52.22 28.77
N LYS A 85 -57.43 -51.39 28.81
CA LYS A 85 -57.33 -49.96 28.50
C LYS A 85 -56.49 -49.17 29.49
N THR A 86 -56.59 -49.46 30.80
CA THR A 86 -55.80 -48.73 31.80
C THR A 86 -54.32 -49.06 31.70
N VAL A 87 -53.95 -50.30 31.40
CA VAL A 87 -52.55 -50.70 31.16
C VAL A 87 -52.03 -50.17 29.83
N GLU A 88 -52.83 -50.23 28.76
CA GLU A 88 -52.47 -49.67 27.44
C GLU A 88 -52.26 -48.15 27.52
N GLN A 89 -53.18 -47.42 28.13
CA GLN A 89 -53.06 -45.97 28.33
C GLN A 89 -51.83 -45.62 29.18
N ALA A 90 -51.63 -46.28 30.33
CA ALA A 90 -50.48 -46.01 31.19
C ALA A 90 -49.13 -46.31 30.49
N LEU A 91 -49.07 -47.34 29.63
CA LEU A 91 -47.88 -47.64 28.84
C LEU A 91 -47.59 -46.55 27.81
N LEU A 92 -48.62 -46.07 27.09
CA LEU A 92 -48.47 -44.99 26.11
C LEU A 92 -48.06 -43.66 26.77
N GLU A 93 -48.67 -43.31 27.90
CA GLU A 93 -48.34 -42.09 28.66
C GLU A 93 -46.87 -42.12 29.14
N VAL A 94 -46.40 -43.24 29.72
CA VAL A 94 -45.01 -43.38 30.17
C VAL A 94 -44.02 -43.35 29.00
N MET A 95 -44.37 -43.93 27.84
CA MET A 95 -43.53 -43.84 26.64
C MET A 95 -43.43 -42.40 26.12
N GLU A 96 -44.55 -41.66 26.06
CA GLU A 96 -44.55 -40.25 25.65
C GLU A 96 -43.73 -39.38 26.63
N GLU A 97 -43.87 -39.58 27.94
CA GLU A 97 -43.08 -38.87 28.95
C GLU A 97 -41.57 -39.12 28.80
N GLU A 98 -41.16 -40.37 28.52
CA GLU A 98 -39.74 -40.70 28.32
C GLU A 98 -39.20 -40.08 27.01
N GLU A 99 -39.95 -40.17 25.90
CA GLU A 99 -39.57 -39.53 24.64
C GLU A 99 -39.42 -38.00 24.77
N LEU A 100 -40.38 -37.34 25.44
CA LEU A 100 -40.30 -35.90 25.72
C LEU A 100 -39.10 -35.55 26.61
N ALA A 101 -38.82 -36.35 27.64
CA ALA A 101 -37.65 -36.15 28.50
C ALA A 101 -36.33 -36.27 27.73
N GLN A 102 -36.22 -37.26 26.83
CA GLN A 102 -35.06 -37.44 25.96
C GLN A 102 -34.91 -36.27 24.97
N LEU A 103 -35.99 -35.81 24.34
CA LEU A 103 -35.99 -34.65 23.43
C LEU A 103 -35.55 -33.38 24.15
N TRP A 104 -36.05 -33.11 25.37
CA TRP A 104 -35.62 -31.95 26.16
C TRP A 104 -34.17 -32.05 26.62
N ALA A 105 -33.67 -33.24 26.95
CA ALA A 105 -32.26 -33.45 27.28
C ALA A 105 -31.36 -33.14 26.07
N HIS A 106 -31.72 -33.65 24.89
CA HIS A 106 -31.01 -33.36 23.64
C HIS A 106 -31.04 -31.87 23.27
N GLN A 107 -32.19 -31.21 23.38
CA GLN A 107 -32.31 -29.77 23.13
C GLN A 107 -31.46 -28.93 24.09
N ARG A 108 -31.40 -29.30 25.38
CA ARG A 108 -30.54 -28.63 26.37
C ARG A 108 -29.06 -28.80 26.05
N ALA A 109 -28.61 -30.03 25.80
CA ALA A 109 -27.22 -30.30 25.42
C ALA A 109 -26.81 -29.55 24.14
N TYR A 110 -27.69 -29.50 23.12
CA TYR A 110 -27.44 -28.74 21.90
C TYR A 110 -27.39 -27.23 22.15
N ALA A 111 -28.27 -26.68 22.99
CA ALA A 111 -28.25 -25.27 23.35
C ALA A 111 -27.00 -24.88 24.16
N GLU A 112 -26.56 -25.74 25.09
CA GLU A 112 -25.32 -25.57 25.86
C GLU A 112 -24.10 -25.55 24.94
N LEU A 113 -23.98 -26.53 24.03
CA LEU A 113 -22.90 -26.59 23.04
C LEU A 113 -22.89 -25.34 22.16
N ARG A 114 -24.04 -24.98 21.57
CA ARG A 114 -24.17 -23.80 20.70
C ARG A 114 -23.83 -22.48 21.42
N ASN A 115 -24.18 -22.36 22.70
CA ASN A 115 -23.84 -21.19 23.51
C ASN A 115 -22.34 -21.13 23.80
N ALA A 116 -21.68 -22.28 24.04
CA ALA A 116 -20.24 -22.35 24.22
C ALA A 116 -19.47 -22.00 22.92
N GLU A 117 -19.89 -22.57 21.78
CA GLU A 117 -19.36 -22.25 20.45
C GLU A 117 -19.49 -20.75 20.14
N LEU A 118 -20.66 -20.17 20.39
CA LEU A 118 -20.92 -18.74 20.15
C LEU A 118 -20.06 -17.83 21.05
N ALA A 119 -19.83 -18.21 22.31
CA ALA A 119 -18.94 -17.50 23.21
C ALA A 119 -17.46 -17.59 22.76
N GLU A 120 -17.03 -18.75 22.24
CA GLU A 120 -15.68 -18.91 21.67
C GLU A 120 -15.49 -18.08 20.40
N VAL A 121 -16.45 -18.09 19.47
CA VAL A 121 -16.41 -17.28 18.24
C VAL A 121 -16.30 -15.80 18.59
N GLN A 122 -17.12 -15.29 19.52
CA GLN A 122 -17.02 -13.89 19.98
C GLN A 122 -15.65 -13.56 20.57
N ARG A 123 -15.07 -14.45 21.39
CA ARG A 123 -13.73 -14.30 21.96
C ARG A 123 -12.65 -14.23 20.87
N LEU A 124 -12.76 -15.04 19.83
CA LEU A 124 -11.84 -15.03 18.69
C LEU A 124 -12.00 -13.77 17.84
N GLU A 125 -13.24 -13.36 17.51
CA GLU A 125 -13.52 -12.12 16.77
C GLU A 125 -12.97 -10.87 17.47
N GLU A 126 -13.10 -10.81 18.81
CA GLU A 126 -12.51 -9.75 19.65
C GLU A 126 -10.98 -9.70 19.54
N GLN A 127 -10.31 -10.86 19.57
CA GLN A 127 -8.85 -10.95 19.43
C GLN A 127 -8.41 -10.54 18.03
N ASP A 128 -9.14 -11.01 17.01
CA ASP A 128 -8.87 -10.72 15.61
C ASP A 128 -9.08 -9.23 15.29
N ARG A 129 -10.09 -8.59 15.89
CA ARG A 129 -10.31 -7.13 15.85
C ARG A 129 -9.09 -6.38 16.41
N ARG A 130 -8.65 -6.71 17.64
CA ARG A 130 -7.48 -6.08 18.28
C ARG A 130 -6.20 -6.24 17.45
N TYR A 131 -5.96 -7.45 16.94
CA TYR A 131 -4.78 -7.73 16.11
C TYR A 131 -4.82 -6.97 14.78
N ARG A 132 -5.99 -6.87 14.14
CA ARG A 132 -6.20 -6.09 12.91
C ARG A 132 -5.95 -4.60 13.12
N GLU A 133 -6.48 -4.04 14.20
CA GLU A 133 -6.25 -2.64 14.60
C GLU A 133 -4.77 -2.36 14.87
N GLU A 134 -4.05 -3.23 15.59
CA GLU A 134 -2.62 -3.04 15.80
C GLU A 134 -1.84 -3.17 14.48
N LYS A 135 -2.11 -4.19 13.68
CA LYS A 135 -1.47 -4.42 12.37
C LYS A 135 -1.65 -3.22 11.44
N GLU A 136 -2.83 -2.61 11.42
CA GLU A 136 -3.07 -1.36 10.69
C GLU A 136 -2.31 -0.17 11.27
N ARG A 137 -2.28 -0.01 12.60
CA ARG A 137 -1.51 1.05 13.27
C ARG A 137 -0.01 0.94 12.92
N ARG A 138 0.56 -0.27 12.98
CA ARG A 138 1.95 -0.56 12.60
C ARG A 138 2.20 -0.27 11.12
N ARG A 139 1.32 -0.70 10.22
CA ARG A 139 1.39 -0.39 8.77
C ARG A 139 1.38 1.12 8.52
N ARG A 140 0.50 1.86 9.21
CA ARG A 140 0.37 3.32 9.08
C ARG A 140 1.62 4.06 9.57
N GLN A 141 2.19 3.63 10.70
CA GLN A 141 3.47 4.14 11.22
C GLN A 141 4.64 3.85 10.26
N HIS A 142 4.74 2.62 9.75
CA HIS A 142 5.81 2.25 8.81
C HIS A 142 5.70 3.01 7.48
N MET A 143 4.50 3.20 6.94
CA MET A 143 4.26 4.01 5.74
C MET A 143 4.68 5.48 5.96
N GLN A 144 4.38 6.06 7.11
CA GLN A 144 4.82 7.42 7.47
C GLN A 144 6.34 7.51 7.63
N MET A 145 6.98 6.51 8.24
CA MET A 145 8.44 6.41 8.36
C MET A 145 9.08 6.36 6.95
N LEU A 146 8.60 5.47 6.08
CA LEU A 146 9.13 5.30 4.73
C LEU A 146 8.96 6.57 3.87
N LYS A 147 7.81 7.26 3.98
CA LYS A 147 7.60 8.56 3.32
C LYS A 147 8.61 9.60 3.79
N LYS A 148 8.83 9.73 5.10
CA LYS A 148 9.82 10.65 5.68
C LYS A 148 11.24 10.28 5.24
N GLN A 149 11.60 9.00 5.24
CA GLN A 149 12.90 8.51 4.76
C GLN A 149 13.15 8.89 3.30
N LYS A 150 12.15 8.70 2.42
CA LYS A 150 12.22 9.12 1.02
C LYS A 150 12.42 10.63 0.89
N GLU A 151 11.62 11.44 1.58
CA GLU A 151 11.75 12.90 1.62
C GLU A 151 13.13 13.35 2.13
N THR A 152 13.69 12.69 3.15
CA THR A 152 15.04 13.00 3.64
C THR A 152 16.13 12.59 2.67
N ALA A 153 16.00 11.43 2.02
CA ALA A 153 16.96 10.95 1.02
C ALA A 153 16.99 11.87 -0.21
N GLU A 154 15.83 12.30 -0.69
CA GLU A 154 15.69 13.28 -1.78
C GLU A 154 16.33 14.64 -1.41
N LYS A 155 16.11 15.13 -0.18
CA LYS A 155 16.75 16.36 0.31
C LYS A 155 18.26 16.25 0.43
N ILE A 156 18.78 15.12 0.91
CA ILE A 156 20.22 14.87 1.01
C ILE A 156 20.84 14.76 -0.39
N ALA A 157 20.20 14.04 -1.32
CA ALA A 157 20.63 13.93 -2.71
C ALA A 157 20.64 15.30 -3.42
N ALA A 158 19.59 16.10 -3.25
CA ALA A 158 19.52 17.47 -3.79
C ALA A 158 20.60 18.39 -3.19
N GLN A 159 20.88 18.29 -1.89
CA GLN A 159 21.96 19.05 -1.25
C GLN A 159 23.34 18.62 -1.78
N ALA A 160 23.58 17.31 -1.91
CA ALA A 160 24.84 16.79 -2.43
C ALA A 160 25.06 17.20 -3.90
N PHE A 161 24.01 17.09 -4.73
CA PHE A 161 24.02 17.55 -6.11
C PHE A 161 24.31 19.05 -6.22
N ALA A 162 23.60 19.88 -5.43
CA ALA A 162 23.81 21.34 -5.42
C ALA A 162 25.23 21.71 -4.98
N LYS A 163 25.78 21.04 -3.94
CA LYS A 163 27.17 21.25 -3.50
C LYS A 163 28.18 20.91 -4.59
N HIS A 164 28.03 19.75 -5.24
CA HIS A 164 28.95 19.33 -6.31
C HIS A 164 28.86 20.25 -7.53
N TYR A 165 27.64 20.58 -7.98
CA TYR A 165 27.41 21.48 -9.10
C TYR A 165 27.96 22.90 -8.84
N LEU A 166 27.77 23.43 -7.63
CA LEU A 166 28.33 24.75 -7.26
C LEU A 166 29.85 24.73 -7.10
N ALA A 167 30.44 23.61 -6.65
CA ALA A 167 31.89 23.48 -6.52
C ALA A 167 32.61 23.60 -7.87
N ASP A 168 32.01 23.12 -8.95
CA ASP A 168 32.57 23.22 -10.32
C ASP A 168 32.14 24.53 -11.02
N LEU A 169 30.88 24.97 -10.82
CA LEU A 169 30.35 26.17 -11.46
C LEU A 169 31.00 27.46 -10.94
N ILE A 170 31.26 27.57 -9.64
CA ILE A 170 31.82 28.81 -9.05
C ILE A 170 33.21 29.11 -9.63
N PRO A 171 34.22 28.21 -9.58
CA PRO A 171 35.53 28.46 -10.19
C PRO A 171 35.44 28.73 -11.69
N SER A 172 34.59 27.99 -12.41
CA SER A 172 34.39 28.18 -13.86
C SER A 172 33.87 29.59 -14.19
N VAL A 173 32.83 30.05 -13.50
CA VAL A 173 32.26 31.39 -13.71
C VAL A 173 33.25 32.49 -13.28
N PHE A 174 33.93 32.32 -12.14
CA PHE A 174 34.93 33.30 -11.69
C PHE A 174 36.14 33.40 -12.63
N ASN A 175 36.61 32.28 -13.20
CA ASN A 175 37.67 32.28 -14.20
C ASN A 175 37.20 32.96 -15.50
N ASN A 176 36.01 32.62 -16.02
CA ASN A 176 35.43 33.28 -17.20
C ASN A 176 35.27 34.80 -17.02
N LEU A 177 34.84 35.27 -15.84
CA LEU A 177 34.74 36.72 -15.56
C LEU A 177 36.11 37.39 -15.42
N ARG A 178 37.13 36.67 -14.90
CA ARG A 178 38.51 37.17 -14.79
C ARG A 178 39.16 37.27 -16.18
N GLU A 179 39.04 36.24 -16.99
CA GLU A 179 39.48 36.23 -18.40
C GLU A 179 38.74 37.28 -19.24
N GLY A 180 37.46 37.50 -18.95
CA GLY A 180 36.65 38.57 -19.54
C GLY A 180 36.99 39.99 -19.05
N GLY A 181 37.97 40.17 -18.16
CA GLY A 181 38.42 41.49 -17.68
C GLY A 181 37.45 42.20 -16.73
N PHE A 182 36.43 41.51 -16.19
CA PHE A 182 35.47 42.09 -15.24
C PHE A 182 36.04 42.19 -13.82
N PHE A 183 37.03 41.36 -13.47
CA PHE A 183 37.82 41.48 -12.26
C PHE A 183 39.17 42.11 -12.59
N TYR A 184 39.35 43.39 -12.25
CA TYR A 184 40.59 44.14 -12.36
C TYR A 184 41.04 44.62 -10.98
N ASP A 185 42.34 44.82 -10.77
CA ASP A 185 42.83 45.55 -9.59
C ASP A 185 42.52 47.05 -9.79
N PRO A 186 41.84 47.72 -8.84
CA PRO A 186 41.63 49.16 -8.89
C PRO A 186 42.94 49.94 -9.07
N ILE A 187 44.02 49.51 -8.43
CA ILE A 187 45.32 50.19 -8.46
C ILE A 187 45.94 50.10 -9.87
N GLU A 188 45.90 48.91 -10.49
CA GLU A 188 46.39 48.74 -11.87
C GLU A 188 45.56 49.60 -12.84
N ARG A 189 44.23 49.62 -12.68
CA ARG A 189 43.36 50.44 -13.52
C ARG A 189 43.62 51.93 -13.36
N ASP A 190 43.73 52.43 -12.13
CA ASP A 190 44.00 53.84 -11.84
C ASP A 190 45.39 54.25 -12.38
N ILE A 191 46.38 53.36 -12.32
CA ILE A 191 47.69 53.56 -12.96
C ILE A 191 47.56 53.65 -14.48
N GLU A 192 46.80 52.74 -15.12
CA GLU A 192 46.56 52.76 -16.57
C GLU A 192 45.80 54.01 -17.05
N THR A 193 44.78 54.46 -16.30
CA THR A 193 43.86 55.51 -16.76
C THR A 193 44.21 56.92 -16.30
N GLU A 194 44.89 57.07 -15.16
CA GLU A 194 45.26 58.39 -14.61
C GLU A 194 46.76 58.62 -14.65
N PHE A 195 47.56 57.70 -14.06
CA PHE A 195 49.00 57.91 -13.90
C PHE A 195 49.77 57.85 -15.22
N LEU A 196 49.55 56.85 -16.07
CA LEU A 196 50.27 56.73 -17.34
C LEU A 196 49.97 57.90 -18.29
N PRO A 197 48.70 58.34 -18.50
CA PRO A 197 48.42 59.54 -19.30
C PRO A 197 49.04 60.81 -18.71
N TRP A 198 49.00 60.99 -17.39
CA TRP A 198 49.67 62.11 -16.72
C TRP A 198 51.19 62.09 -16.96
N LEU A 199 51.85 60.95 -16.72
CA LEU A 199 53.29 60.79 -16.91
C LEU A 199 53.71 61.02 -18.36
N MET A 200 52.95 60.49 -19.33
CA MET A 200 53.20 60.72 -20.75
C MET A 200 53.03 62.20 -21.14
N THR A 201 52.11 62.93 -20.50
CA THR A 201 51.93 64.37 -20.69
C THR A 201 53.11 65.17 -20.12
N GLU A 202 53.56 64.84 -18.91
CA GLU A 202 54.70 65.50 -18.26
C GLU A 202 56.02 65.26 -19.03
N VAL A 203 56.21 64.04 -19.55
CA VAL A 203 57.36 63.68 -20.41
C VAL A 203 57.31 64.44 -21.75
N GLU A 204 56.13 64.64 -22.32
CA GLU A 204 55.94 65.43 -23.54
C GLU A 204 56.26 66.92 -23.30
N GLU A 205 55.78 67.53 -22.20
CA GLU A 205 56.15 68.91 -21.81
C GLU A 205 57.66 69.08 -21.60
N GLU A 206 58.32 68.15 -20.88
CA GLU A 206 59.78 68.15 -20.71
C GLU A 206 60.55 67.92 -22.02
N LEU A 207 59.97 67.22 -23.00
CA LEU A 207 60.55 67.04 -24.33
C LEU A 207 60.36 68.30 -25.17
N GLN A 208 59.17 68.91 -25.16
CA GLN A 208 58.88 70.18 -25.83
C GLN A 208 59.74 71.31 -25.28
N GLY A 209 59.95 71.38 -23.96
CA GLY A 209 60.88 72.31 -23.32
C GLY A 209 62.32 72.13 -23.83
N LYS A 210 62.80 70.89 -23.96
CA LYS A 210 64.12 70.59 -24.54
C LYS A 210 64.21 70.93 -26.04
N VAL A 211 63.14 70.71 -26.81
CA VAL A 211 63.06 71.09 -28.23
C VAL A 211 63.08 72.62 -28.37
N LEU A 212 62.29 73.34 -27.57
CA LEU A 212 62.27 74.80 -27.53
C LEU A 212 63.64 75.37 -27.13
N ALA A 213 64.27 74.83 -26.08
CA ALA A 213 65.60 75.23 -25.67
C ALA A 213 66.65 75.00 -26.77
N ARG A 214 66.55 73.90 -27.52
CA ARG A 214 67.41 73.63 -28.69
C ARG A 214 67.16 74.63 -29.82
N ILE A 215 65.90 74.92 -30.16
CA ILE A 215 65.53 75.93 -31.18
C ILE A 215 66.04 77.32 -30.77
N MET A 216 65.88 77.70 -29.50
CA MET A 216 66.41 78.96 -28.97
C MET A 216 67.94 79.00 -29.05
N LEU A 217 68.63 77.92 -28.67
CA LEU A 217 70.09 77.81 -28.78
C LEU A 217 70.56 77.91 -30.25
N ASP A 218 69.91 77.21 -31.18
CA ASP A 218 70.21 77.28 -32.62
C ASP A 218 69.97 78.69 -33.18
N SER A 219 68.94 79.39 -32.70
CA SER A 219 68.70 80.81 -33.05
C SER A 219 69.75 81.76 -32.47
N LEU A 220 70.21 81.51 -31.25
CA LEU A 220 71.29 82.29 -30.62
C LEU A 220 72.62 82.05 -31.33
N ILE A 221 72.93 80.80 -31.68
CA ILE A 221 74.11 80.46 -32.48
C ILE A 221 74.04 81.17 -33.84
N ARG A 222 72.88 81.17 -34.51
CA ARG A 222 72.68 81.87 -35.78
C ARG A 222 72.93 83.38 -35.66
N THR A 223 72.33 84.05 -34.67
CA THR A 223 72.55 85.50 -34.45
C THR A 223 74.00 85.82 -34.04
N VAL A 224 74.68 84.96 -33.28
CA VAL A 224 76.11 85.14 -32.96
C VAL A 224 76.98 84.97 -34.21
N VAL A 225 76.68 84.01 -35.08
CA VAL A 225 77.38 83.81 -36.36
C VAL A 225 77.14 84.99 -37.31
N GLU A 226 75.92 85.50 -37.41
CA GLU A 226 75.58 86.70 -38.19
C GLU A 226 76.32 87.94 -37.67
N ASN A 227 76.28 88.21 -36.35
CA ASN A 227 77.05 89.29 -35.74
C ASN A 227 78.57 89.14 -35.96
N ARG A 228 79.11 87.93 -35.92
CA ARG A 228 80.53 87.67 -36.22
C ARG A 228 80.85 87.91 -37.70
N LEU A 229 79.94 87.60 -38.62
CA LEU A 229 80.06 87.89 -40.05
C LEU A 229 80.05 89.41 -40.31
N GLU A 230 79.20 90.17 -39.60
CA GLU A 230 79.20 91.64 -39.65
C GLU A 230 80.50 92.25 -39.10
N VAL A 231 81.01 91.74 -37.97
CA VAL A 231 82.29 92.18 -37.40
C VAL A 231 83.45 91.83 -38.35
N PHE A 232 83.46 90.66 -38.98
CA PHE A 232 84.49 90.29 -39.96
C PHE A 232 84.42 91.15 -41.25
N SER A 233 83.23 91.66 -41.57
CA SER A 233 83.02 92.63 -42.66
C SER A 233 83.53 94.05 -42.33
N ARG A 234 83.94 94.32 -41.07
CA ARG A 234 84.57 95.57 -40.64
C ARG A 234 86.06 95.37 -40.37
N LYS A 235 86.88 95.84 -41.31
CA LYS A 235 88.35 95.69 -41.32
C LYS A 235 89.07 96.48 -40.19
N PRO A 236 90.03 95.88 -39.45
CA PRO A 236 90.82 96.57 -38.43
C PRO A 236 92.15 97.17 -38.97
N PRO A 237 92.74 98.19 -38.32
CA PRO A 237 94.10 98.69 -38.59
C PRO A 237 95.18 98.10 -37.66
N SER A 238 96.45 98.23 -38.06
CA SER A 238 97.65 97.76 -37.35
C SER A 238 98.05 98.62 -36.13
N ASP A 239 98.68 98.02 -35.11
CA ASP A 239 100.14 98.16 -34.85
C ASP A 239 100.62 97.26 -33.69
N GLN A 240 101.93 96.96 -33.66
CA GLN A 240 102.64 96.24 -32.58
C GLN A 240 103.62 97.19 -31.86
N PRO A 241 104.06 96.91 -30.60
CA PRO A 241 105.32 96.14 -30.41
C PRO A 241 105.38 95.22 -29.15
N GLN A 242 106.48 94.46 -29.02
CA GLN A 242 106.86 93.50 -27.96
C GLN A 242 108.17 93.93 -27.23
N PRO A 243 108.84 93.13 -26.35
CA PRO A 243 108.41 92.26 -25.22
C PRO A 243 109.03 92.76 -23.86
N PRO A 244 109.98 92.09 -23.15
CA PRO A 244 109.96 90.81 -22.39
C PRO A 244 110.25 90.92 -20.86
N GLU A 245 110.02 89.86 -20.07
CA GLU A 245 111.01 89.24 -19.13
C GLU A 245 110.49 87.93 -18.46
N GLU A 246 111.41 86.99 -18.19
CA GLU A 246 111.27 85.67 -17.52
C GLU A 246 111.71 85.78 -16.02
N PRO A 247 111.60 84.77 -15.09
CA PRO A 247 111.82 83.33 -15.31
C PRO A 247 111.04 82.26 -14.47
N GLN A 248 110.71 81.18 -15.19
CA GLN A 248 110.83 79.72 -14.94
C GLN A 248 110.44 78.96 -13.63
N PRO A 249 109.93 77.70 -13.78
CA PRO A 249 109.41 76.82 -12.73
C PRO A 249 110.40 75.67 -12.36
N PRO A 250 109.97 74.64 -11.59
CA PRO A 250 109.46 73.39 -12.21
C PRO A 250 108.09 72.95 -11.60
N GLU A 251 107.47 71.79 -11.84
CA GLU A 251 107.90 70.49 -12.41
C GLU A 251 106.73 69.70 -13.06
N GLU A 252 106.86 68.37 -13.20
CA GLU A 252 106.03 67.39 -13.93
C GLU A 252 105.88 66.08 -13.08
N PRO A 253 105.36 64.89 -13.54
CA PRO A 253 104.79 64.51 -14.85
C PRO A 253 103.41 63.75 -14.81
N GLN A 254 102.96 63.33 -15.99
CA GLN A 254 101.70 62.62 -16.35
C GLN A 254 101.93 61.09 -16.66
N PRO A 255 101.16 60.36 -17.54
CA PRO A 255 99.70 60.47 -17.85
C PRO A 255 98.70 59.25 -17.80
N PRO A 256 99.00 57.96 -18.10
CA PRO A 256 98.21 57.19 -19.09
C PRO A 256 97.32 56.06 -18.49
N GLU A 257 96.45 55.32 -19.22
CA GLU A 257 95.68 55.44 -20.49
C GLU A 257 94.88 54.10 -20.70
N GLU A 258 93.69 54.17 -21.35
CA GLU A 258 92.91 53.11 -22.06
C GLU A 258 92.23 51.84 -21.44
N ALA A 259 91.08 51.53 -22.07
CA ALA A 259 90.41 50.23 -22.36
C ALA A 259 89.59 49.40 -21.31
N LYS A 260 88.42 48.93 -21.77
CA LYS A 260 87.50 47.88 -21.22
C LYS A 260 87.94 46.47 -21.76
N PRO A 261 87.36 45.26 -21.44
CA PRO A 261 86.02 44.94 -20.88
C PRO A 261 85.83 43.62 -20.03
N THR A 262 84.58 43.32 -19.63
CA THR A 262 83.89 42.00 -19.43
C THR A 262 84.36 40.84 -18.49
N TYR A 263 83.33 40.18 -17.91
CA TYR A 263 83.18 38.76 -17.48
C TYR A 263 84.07 38.16 -16.36
N ALA A 264 83.43 37.68 -15.27
CA ALA A 264 83.28 36.25 -14.91
C ALA A 264 82.78 36.05 -13.45
N GLU A 265 82.13 34.91 -13.17
CA GLU A 265 81.59 34.49 -11.85
C GLU A 265 82.69 33.95 -10.88
N PRO A 266 82.33 33.53 -9.65
CA PRO A 266 81.88 32.13 -9.47
C PRO A 266 80.71 31.89 -8.50
N GLN A 267 79.73 31.10 -8.98
CA GLN A 267 79.13 29.89 -8.38
C GLN A 267 79.41 29.57 -6.88
N MET A 268 78.47 29.08 -6.06
CA MET A 268 77.81 27.75 -6.18
C MET A 268 76.69 27.54 -5.13
N VAL A 269 75.63 26.80 -5.53
CA VAL A 269 74.77 25.85 -4.75
C VAL A 269 74.06 26.37 -3.47
N GLY A 270 72.75 26.17 -3.26
CA GLY A 270 71.71 25.56 -4.10
C GLY A 270 70.41 25.35 -3.30
N GLU A 271 69.27 25.48 -4.00
CA GLU A 271 68.11 24.55 -4.06
C GLU A 271 67.69 23.72 -2.81
N THR A 272 66.40 23.50 -2.50
CA THR A 272 65.14 23.77 -3.23
C THR A 272 63.93 23.86 -2.30
N ASP A 273 62.79 24.22 -2.90
CA ASP A 273 61.45 24.40 -2.37
C ASP A 273 60.87 23.40 -1.34
N ALA A 274 59.88 23.97 -0.65
CA ALA A 274 58.75 23.31 -0.02
C ALA A 274 58.07 22.21 -0.86
N THR A 275 57.53 21.19 -0.20
CA THR A 275 56.05 21.08 -0.04
C THR A 275 55.64 20.03 1.01
N ASP A 276 54.73 20.47 1.89
CA ASP A 276 53.45 19.85 2.30
C ASP A 276 53.31 18.34 2.70
N GLN A 277 52.57 18.12 3.80
CA GLN A 277 51.74 16.94 4.16
C GLN A 277 52.36 15.50 4.15
N ALA A 278 52.18 14.62 5.14
CA ALA A 278 51.07 14.37 6.07
C ALA A 278 51.38 13.24 7.09
N VAL A 279 50.67 13.27 8.24
CA VAL A 279 50.19 12.12 9.07
C VAL A 279 51.19 11.05 9.54
N THR A 280 51.34 10.91 10.88
CA THR A 280 51.04 9.64 11.59
C THR A 280 50.87 9.82 13.10
N GLU A 281 50.06 8.93 13.67
CA GLU A 281 49.44 8.93 15.00
C GLU A 281 50.37 8.59 16.17
N LYS A 282 49.98 9.04 17.37
CA LYS A 282 49.91 8.30 18.67
C LYS A 282 49.28 9.22 19.73
N GLU A 283 48.07 8.93 20.20
CA GLU A 283 47.76 8.14 21.40
C GLU A 283 48.35 8.69 22.71
N GLU A 284 47.50 9.27 23.57
CA GLU A 284 47.07 8.62 24.82
C GLU A 284 45.84 9.32 25.47
N THR A 285 44.92 8.52 26.01
CA THR A 285 43.96 8.73 27.13
C THR A 285 43.25 10.09 27.33
N ASP A 286 41.94 10.15 27.60
CA ASP A 286 41.36 9.61 28.85
C ASP A 286 39.80 9.43 28.85
N GLN A 287 39.31 8.57 29.75
CA GLN A 287 37.93 8.38 30.26
C GLN A 287 36.75 7.97 29.34
N PRO A 288 36.07 6.84 29.63
CA PRO A 288 34.72 6.55 29.16
C PRO A 288 33.63 6.86 30.22
N VAL A 289 32.56 7.57 29.82
CA VAL A 289 31.34 7.75 30.63
C VAL A 289 30.42 6.52 30.48
N THR A 290 29.96 5.99 31.60
CA THR A 290 29.02 4.85 31.67
C THR A 290 27.65 5.17 31.05
N VAL A 291 27.21 4.34 30.10
CA VAL A 291 25.80 4.30 29.65
C VAL A 291 25.19 2.96 30.08
N GLN A 292 24.11 3.02 30.86
CA GLN A 292 23.38 1.84 31.31
C GLN A 292 22.70 1.12 30.15
N GLN A 293 23.07 -0.13 29.88
CA GLN A 293 22.25 -1.05 29.10
C GLN A 293 21.21 -1.72 30.02
N SER A 294 19.95 -1.29 29.92
CA SER A 294 18.81 -1.96 30.55
C SER A 294 18.44 -3.25 29.81
N SER A 295 19.17 -4.34 30.09
CA SER A 295 18.84 -5.67 29.55
C SER A 295 17.72 -6.33 30.37
N GLN A 296 16.48 -6.01 30.04
CA GLN A 296 15.30 -6.60 30.69
C GLN A 296 14.99 -7.98 30.10
N ARG A 297 15.68 -9.00 30.61
CA ARG A 297 15.52 -10.39 30.18
C ARG A 297 14.21 -10.97 30.74
N MET A 298 13.18 -11.08 29.91
CA MET A 298 11.92 -11.70 30.31
C MET A 298 12.14 -13.18 30.67
N SER A 299 11.77 -13.55 31.90
CA SER A 299 11.59 -14.94 32.32
C SER A 299 10.11 -15.26 32.23
N PHE A 300 9.72 -16.07 31.26
CA PHE A 300 8.40 -16.69 31.25
C PHE A 300 8.42 -17.86 32.24
N GLN A 301 7.71 -17.70 33.34
CA GLN A 301 7.46 -18.78 34.29
C GLN A 301 6.17 -19.48 33.83
N LEU A 302 6.33 -20.69 33.29
CA LEU A 302 5.22 -21.59 32.99
C LEU A 302 4.79 -22.23 34.31
N GLU A 303 3.70 -21.74 34.90
CA GLU A 303 2.96 -22.48 35.92
C GLU A 303 1.99 -23.44 35.21
N LEU A 304 2.04 -24.70 35.64
CA LEU A 304 1.19 -25.79 35.18
C LEU A 304 0.27 -26.16 36.34
N GLU A 305 -1.02 -25.85 36.22
CA GLU A 305 -2.15 -26.49 36.91
C GLU A 305 -3.34 -26.58 35.94
#